data_AF-A0A2N1UBQ9-F1
#
_entry.id   AF-A0A2N1UBQ9-F1
#
_cell.length_a   1.000
_cell.length_b   1.000
_cell.length_c   1.000
_cell.angle_alpha   90.00
_cell.angle_beta   90.00
_cell.angle_gamma   90.00
#
_symmetry.space_group_name_H-M   'P 1'
#
loop_
_entity.id
_entity.type
_entity.pdbx_description
1 polymer ?
#
loop_
_entity_poly.entity_id
_entity_poly.type
_entity_poly.pdbx_seq_one_letter_code
_entity_poly.pdbx_strand_id
1 'polypeptide(L)'
;MNRMQKIAVFNLVVLSTASLLTATTVITLYCFFDWRIASAGLGFMGIMGVAGLSPFLFKKGTEKVICDERDILINRTAALRGFLWAYIWFCLAGTLFIFLFKSEVLRKFGLPVLIFGGGLIVGIVYSITILVQYGRSKNNE
;
A
#
# COMPACT_ATOMS: atom_id res chain seq x y z
N MET A 1 8.51 0.30 21.07
CA MET A 1 8.08 -0.08 19.71
C MET A 1 9.11 -0.98 19.09
N ASN A 2 8.71 -2.18 18.68
CA ASN A 2 9.58 -3.14 18.00
C ASN A 2 9.99 -2.61 16.61
N ARG A 3 11.10 -3.11 16.04
CA ARG A 3 11.61 -2.71 14.70
C ARG A 3 10.55 -2.89 13.61
N MET A 4 9.88 -4.04 13.62
CA MET A 4 8.81 -4.35 12.66
C MET A 4 7.65 -3.36 12.77
N GLN A 5 7.31 -2.90 13.99
CA GLN A 5 6.33 -1.84 14.17
C GLN A 5 6.82 -0.49 13.62
N LYS A 6 8.09 -0.12 13.83
CA LYS A 6 8.66 1.14 13.27
C LYS A 6 8.60 1.14 11.73
N ILE A 7 8.98 0.03 11.11
CA ILE A 7 8.91 -0.14 9.64
C ILE A 7 7.45 -0.08 9.17
N ALA A 8 6.54 -0.77 9.86
CA ALA A 8 5.12 -0.76 9.50
C ALA A 8 4.49 0.64 9.65
N VAL A 9 4.78 1.38 10.74
CA VAL A 9 4.32 2.78 10.89
C VAL A 9 4.89 3.65 9.77
N PHE A 10 6.19 3.55 9.49
CA PHE A 10 6.82 4.33 8.43
C PHE A 10 6.17 4.06 7.07
N ASN A 11 6.02 2.79 6.68
CA ASN A 11 5.37 2.41 5.43
C ASN A 11 3.92 2.87 5.38
N LEU A 12 3.17 2.74 6.49
CA LEU A 12 1.80 3.21 6.55
C LEU A 12 1.69 4.72 6.35
N VAL A 13 2.55 5.51 7.00
CA VAL A 13 2.57 6.97 6.85
C VAL A 13 2.95 7.36 5.43
N VAL A 14 4.00 6.76 4.86
CA VAL A 14 4.46 7.05 3.50
C VAL A 14 3.37 6.70 2.47
N LEU A 15 2.79 5.50 2.54
CA LEU A 15 1.76 5.05 1.62
C LEU A 15 0.46 5.88 1.75
N SER A 16 0.05 6.21 2.98
CA SER A 16 -1.15 7.02 3.22
C SER A 16 -0.95 8.46 2.75
N THR A 17 0.22 9.05 3.01
CA THR A 17 0.52 10.43 2.60
C THR A 17 0.64 10.52 1.09
N ALA A 18 1.34 9.58 0.45
CA ALA A 18 1.44 9.52 -1.01
C ALA A 18 0.08 9.34 -1.68
N SER A 19 -0.75 8.42 -1.18
CA SER A 19 -2.10 8.19 -1.72
C SER A 19 -3.02 9.40 -1.54
N LEU A 20 -2.98 10.08 -0.39
CA LEU A 20 -3.75 11.30 -0.15
C LEU A 20 -3.29 12.47 -1.04
N LEU A 21 -1.97 12.67 -1.19
CA LEU A 21 -1.43 13.69 -2.08
C LEU A 21 -1.81 13.43 -3.54
N THR A 22 -1.68 12.19 -4.00
CA THR A 22 -2.10 11.81 -5.36
C THR A 22 -3.60 12.01 -5.55
N ALA A 23 -4.43 11.54 -4.61
CA ALA A 23 -5.88 11.69 -4.73
C ALA A 23 -6.32 13.16 -4.74
N THR A 24 -5.83 13.97 -3.81
CA THR A 24 -6.20 15.40 -3.72
C THR A 24 -5.74 16.18 -4.94
N THR A 25 -4.53 15.94 -5.45
CA THR A 25 -4.02 16.61 -6.64
C THR A 25 -4.76 16.18 -7.90
N VAL A 26 -4.99 14.88 -8.11
CA VAL A 26 -5.76 14.39 -9.27
C VAL A 26 -7.19 14.94 -9.25
N ILE A 27 -7.87 14.90 -8.10
CA ILE A 27 -9.25 15.42 -7.98
C ILE A 27 -9.28 16.93 -8.28
N THR A 28 -8.39 17.69 -7.65
CA THR A 28 -8.35 19.15 -7.84
C THR A 28 -8.06 19.49 -9.30
N LEU A 29 -7.02 18.90 -9.90
CA LEU A 29 -6.67 19.19 -11.29
C LEU A 29 -7.75 18.70 -12.26
N TYR A 30 -8.47 17.62 -11.95
CA TYR A 30 -9.58 17.15 -12.78
C TYR A 30 -10.82 18.06 -12.71
N CYS A 31 -11.07 18.70 -11.55
CA CYS A 31 -12.16 19.66 -11.43
C CYS A 31 -11.89 20.97 -12.18
N PHE A 32 -10.62 21.38 -12.29
CA PHE A 32 -10.24 22.66 -12.92
C PHE A 32 -9.72 22.52 -14.36
N PHE A 33 -9.23 21.34 -14.76
CA PHE A 33 -8.61 21.07 -16.05
C PHE A 33 -8.97 19.69 -16.59
N ASP A 34 -8.58 19.39 -17.83
CA ASP A 34 -8.76 18.07 -18.43
C ASP A 34 -7.87 16.98 -17.81
N TRP A 35 -8.25 15.71 -18.06
CA TRP A 35 -7.55 14.51 -17.62
C TRP A 35 -6.04 14.49 -17.94
N ARG A 36 -5.63 15.10 -19.06
CA ARG A 36 -4.20 15.20 -19.43
C ARG A 36 -3.38 15.90 -18.35
N ILE A 37 -3.90 16.99 -17.81
CA ILE A 37 -3.24 17.78 -16.77
C ILE A 37 -3.41 17.10 -15.41
N ALA A 38 -4.61 16.56 -15.13
CA ALA A 38 -4.87 15.81 -13.90
C ALA A 38 -3.95 14.60 -13.69
N SER A 39 -3.54 13.94 -14.78
CA SER A 39 -2.64 12.78 -14.72
C SER A 39 -1.26 13.12 -14.13
N ALA A 40 -0.85 14.40 -14.11
CA ALA A 40 0.38 14.82 -13.45
C ALA A 40 0.37 14.57 -11.93
N GLY A 41 -0.81 14.53 -11.29
CA GLY A 41 -0.96 14.20 -9.87
C GLY A 41 -0.51 12.77 -9.52
N LEU A 42 -0.46 11.87 -10.51
CA LEU A 42 0.11 10.52 -10.33
C LEU A 42 1.62 10.57 -10.04
N GLY A 43 2.31 11.67 -10.33
CA GLY A 43 3.72 11.85 -10.00
C GLY A 43 4.01 11.73 -8.50
N PHE A 44 3.06 12.09 -7.63
CA PHE A 44 3.19 11.95 -6.18
C PHE A 44 3.24 10.48 -5.71
N MET A 45 2.84 9.52 -6.56
CA MET A 45 3.01 8.10 -6.26
C MET A 45 4.49 7.69 -6.23
N GLY A 46 5.40 8.48 -6.82
CA GLY A 46 6.84 8.27 -6.70
C GLY A 46 7.34 8.28 -5.25
N ILE A 47 6.64 8.98 -4.35
CA ILE A 47 6.93 9.00 -2.91
C ILE A 47 6.81 7.60 -2.29
N MET A 48 5.96 6.73 -2.85
CA MET A 48 5.83 5.35 -2.39
C MET A 48 7.13 4.56 -2.55
N GLY A 49 8.01 4.92 -3.48
CA GLY A 49 9.32 4.29 -3.64
C GLY A 49 10.18 4.41 -2.38
N VAL A 50 9.96 5.44 -1.56
CA VAL A 50 10.65 5.66 -0.29
C VAL A 50 10.30 4.57 0.73
N ALA A 51 9.10 3.97 0.67
CA ALA A 51 8.73 2.85 1.53
C ALA A 51 9.60 1.60 1.25
N GLY A 52 10.08 1.43 0.02
CA GLY A 52 11.02 0.37 -0.37
C GLY A 52 12.41 0.52 0.26
N LEU A 53 12.78 1.72 0.72
CA LEU A 53 14.05 2.00 1.41
C LEU A 53 13.99 1.70 2.91
N SER A 54 12.82 1.34 3.44
CA SER A 54 12.64 1.00 4.85
C SER A 54 13.60 -0.07 5.41
N PRO A 55 14.05 -1.11 4.67
CA PRO A 55 15.02 -2.08 5.20
C PRO A 55 16.40 -1.46 5.43
N PHE A 56 16.79 -0.48 4.60
CA PHE A 56 18.05 0.24 4.70
C PHE A 56 18.03 1.27 5.82
N LEU A 57 16.92 2.00 5.97
CA LEU A 57 16.75 3.01 7.03
C LEU A 57 16.70 2.40 8.43
N PHE A 58 16.12 1.20 8.56
CA PHE A 58 16.01 0.50 9.84
C PHE A 58 16.88 -0.76 9.84
N LYS A 59 18.20 -0.61 9.64
CA LYS A 59 19.15 -1.73 9.65
C LYS A 59 19.17 -2.45 11.01
N LYS A 60 19.30 -3.77 11.00
CA LYS A 60 19.37 -4.59 12.22
C LYS A 60 20.77 -4.49 12.83
N GLY A 61 20.87 -4.31 14.15
CA GLY A 61 22.13 -4.41 14.87
C GLY A 61 22.64 -5.85 14.88
N THR A 62 23.95 -6.04 14.77
CA THR A 62 24.64 -7.31 14.52
C THR A 62 24.40 -8.40 15.58
N GLU A 63 23.94 -8.02 16.78
CA GLU A 63 23.79 -8.94 17.93
C GLU A 63 22.34 -9.36 18.24
N LYS A 64 21.33 -8.94 17.46
CA LYS A 64 19.93 -9.30 17.76
C LYS A 64 19.46 -10.52 16.98
N VAL A 65 18.85 -11.48 17.69
CA VAL A 65 18.21 -12.71 17.17
C VAL A 65 17.52 -12.44 15.83
N ILE A 66 17.92 -13.17 14.78
CA ILE A 66 17.70 -12.81 13.36
C ILE A 66 16.22 -12.89 12.96
N CYS A 67 15.45 -13.86 13.47
CA CYS A 67 14.01 -13.97 13.32
C CYS A 67 13.45 -14.82 14.47
N ASP A 68 12.37 -14.37 15.09
CA ASP A 68 11.57 -15.19 16.00
C ASP A 68 10.48 -15.91 15.17
N GLU A 69 10.10 -17.15 15.49
CA GLU A 69 9.06 -17.90 14.76
C GLU A 69 7.73 -17.12 14.72
N ARG A 70 7.51 -16.35 15.78
CA ARG A 70 6.40 -15.44 15.93
C ARG A 70 6.37 -14.34 14.87
N ASP A 71 7.51 -13.74 14.55
CA ASP A 71 7.60 -12.68 13.54
C ASP A 71 7.26 -13.22 12.14
N ILE A 72 7.61 -14.48 11.87
CA ILE A 72 7.29 -15.19 10.63
C ILE A 72 5.77 -15.39 10.52
N LEU A 73 5.11 -15.86 11.59
CA LEU A 73 3.66 -16.04 11.62
C LEU A 73 2.89 -14.73 11.42
N ILE A 74 3.34 -13.65 12.08
CA ILE A 74 2.73 -12.32 11.92
C ILE A 74 2.86 -11.84 10.47
N ASN A 75 4.06 -11.94 9.89
CA ASN A 75 4.30 -11.54 8.50
C ASN A 75 3.48 -12.37 7.51
N ARG A 76 3.38 -13.69 7.71
CA ARG A 76 2.57 -14.56 6.85
C ARG A 76 1.09 -14.17 6.91
N THR A 77 0.58 -13.91 8.11
CA THR A 77 -0.82 -13.49 8.30
C THR A 77 -1.09 -12.12 7.69
N ALA A 78 -0.14 -11.18 7.83
CA ALA A 78 -0.23 -9.86 7.19
C ALA A 78 -0.22 -9.96 5.66
N ALA A 79 0.62 -10.84 5.09
CA ALA A 79 0.67 -11.07 3.65
C ALA A 79 -0.64 -11.68 3.12
N LEU A 80 -1.18 -12.69 3.80
CA LEU A 80 -2.46 -13.31 3.43
C LEU A 80 -3.62 -12.32 3.46
N ARG A 81 -3.70 -11.47 4.51
CA ARG A 81 -4.72 -10.43 4.60
C ARG A 81 -4.54 -9.37 3.51
N GLY A 82 -3.31 -8.92 3.28
CA GLY A 82 -3.00 -7.99 2.20
C GLY A 82 -3.47 -8.52 0.83
N PHE A 83 -3.15 -9.79 0.53
CA PHE A 83 -3.56 -10.44 -0.70
C PHE A 83 -5.08 -10.57 -0.82
N LEU A 84 -5.78 -10.98 0.24
CA LEU A 84 -7.23 -11.11 0.24
C LEU A 84 -7.92 -9.78 -0.09
N TRP A 85 -7.48 -8.69 0.52
CA TRP A 85 -8.03 -7.36 0.26
C TRP A 85 -7.69 -6.85 -1.15
N ALA A 86 -6.49 -7.14 -1.65
CA ALA A 86 -6.13 -6.81 -3.03
C ALA A 86 -6.93 -7.63 -4.06
N TYR A 87 -7.27 -8.88 -3.75
CA TYR A 87 -8.14 -9.70 -4.59
C TYR A 87 -9.57 -9.13 -4.65
N ILE A 88 -10.13 -8.75 -3.51
CA ILE A 88 -11.44 -8.07 -3.45
C ILE A 88 -11.43 -6.79 -4.29
N TRP A 89 -10.37 -5.98 -4.17
CA TRP A 89 -10.17 -4.81 -5.02
C TRP A 89 -10.14 -5.17 -6.50
N PHE A 90 -9.38 -6.19 -6.89
CA PHE A 90 -9.27 -6.60 -8.29
C PHE A 90 -10.63 -7.03 -8.86
N CYS A 91 -11.44 -7.75 -8.08
CA CYS A 91 -12.80 -8.12 -8.48
C CYS A 91 -13.73 -6.91 -8.59
N LEU A 92 -13.78 -6.05 -7.57
CA LEU A 92 -14.71 -4.90 -7.55
C LEU A 92 -14.31 -3.80 -8.53
N ALA A 93 -13.05 -3.36 -8.49
CA ALA A 93 -12.55 -2.36 -9.41
C ALA A 93 -12.52 -2.92 -10.83
N GLY A 94 -12.12 -4.18 -11.03
CA GLY A 94 -12.12 -4.82 -12.34
C GLY A 94 -13.50 -4.90 -12.98
N THR A 95 -14.52 -5.30 -12.21
CA THR A 95 -15.91 -5.30 -12.70
C THR A 95 -16.40 -3.90 -13.03
N LEU A 96 -16.19 -2.91 -12.14
CA LEU A 96 -16.53 -1.51 -12.42
C LEU A 96 -15.87 -0.99 -13.69
N PHE A 97 -14.59 -1.28 -13.89
CA PHE A 97 -13.85 -0.84 -15.07
C PHE A 97 -14.38 -1.45 -16.38
N ILE A 98 -14.80 -2.72 -16.35
CA ILE A 98 -15.42 -3.39 -17.51
C ILE A 98 -16.78 -2.76 -17.84
N PHE A 99 -17.56 -2.36 -16.82
CA PHE A 99 -18.86 -1.72 -17.03
C PHE A 99 -18.76 -0.25 -17.49
N LEU A 100 -17.77 0.50 -17.02
CA LEU A 100 -17.67 1.95 -17.24
C LEU A 100 -16.82 2.34 -18.46
N PHE A 101 -15.85 1.52 -18.86
CA PHE A 101 -14.87 1.90 -19.89
C PHE A 101 -14.86 0.96 -21.09
N LYS A 102 -14.58 1.52 -22.28
CA LYS A 102 -14.33 0.74 -23.49
C LYS A 102 -13.04 -0.09 -23.35
N SER A 103 -13.00 -1.24 -24.01
CA SER A 103 -11.91 -2.22 -23.96
C SER A 103 -10.51 -1.63 -24.26
N GLU A 104 -10.41 -0.63 -25.14
CA GLU A 104 -9.14 0.04 -25.45
C GLU A 104 -8.60 0.88 -24.28
N VAL A 105 -9.48 1.54 -23.53
CA VAL A 105 -9.11 2.36 -22.36
C VAL A 105 -8.72 1.45 -21.20
N LEU A 106 -9.43 0.32 -21.06
CA LEU A 106 -9.13 -0.71 -20.08
C LEU A 106 -7.69 -1.26 -20.26
N ARG A 107 -7.30 -1.54 -21.50
CA ARG A 107 -5.98 -2.10 -21.80
C ARG A 107 -4.84 -1.10 -21.59
N LYS A 108 -5.05 0.17 -21.93
CA LYS A 108 -4.03 1.22 -21.81
C LYS A 108 -3.86 1.75 -20.39
N PHE A 109 -4.96 1.95 -19.67
CA PHE A 109 -4.95 2.61 -18.35
C PHE A 109 -5.56 1.76 -17.23
N GLY A 110 -6.63 1.01 -17.52
CA GLY A 110 -7.33 0.22 -16.50
C GLY A 110 -6.45 -0.84 -15.85
N LEU A 111 -5.74 -1.64 -16.65
CA LEU A 111 -4.86 -2.71 -16.14
C LEU A 111 -3.74 -2.21 -15.22
N PRO A 112 -2.93 -1.20 -15.62
CA PRO A 112 -1.94 -0.60 -14.72
C PRO A 112 -2.57 -0.10 -13.43
N VAL A 113 -3.67 0.66 -13.50
CA VAL A 113 -4.34 1.23 -12.32
C VAL A 113 -4.85 0.13 -11.38
N LEU A 114 -5.39 -0.96 -11.91
CA LEU A 114 -5.86 -2.09 -11.11
C LEU A 114 -4.73 -2.76 -10.34
N ILE A 115 -3.61 -3.04 -11.02
CA ILE A 115 -2.43 -3.68 -10.41
C ILE A 115 -1.81 -2.75 -9.37
N PHE A 116 -1.62 -1.47 -9.70
CA PHE A 116 -1.05 -0.49 -8.78
C PHE A 116 -1.94 -0.24 -7.56
N GLY A 117 -3.25 -0.09 -7.76
CA GLY A 117 -4.23 0.05 -6.68
C GLY A 117 -4.24 -1.18 -5.76
N GLY A 118 -4.16 -2.38 -6.33
CA GLY A 118 -4.02 -3.62 -5.56
C GLY A 118 -2.74 -3.64 -4.72
N GLY A 119 -1.60 -3.28 -5.31
CA GLY A 119 -0.32 -3.19 -4.59
C GLY A 119 -0.35 -2.18 -3.42
N LEU A 120 -1.01 -1.04 -3.61
CA LEU A 120 -1.25 -0.06 -2.54
C LEU A 120 -2.01 -0.67 -1.37
N ILE A 121 -3.12 -1.37 -1.68
CA ILE A 121 -3.96 -2.00 -0.67
C ILE A 121 -3.19 -3.08 0.07
N VAL A 122 -2.41 -3.91 -0.62
CA VAL A 122 -1.52 -4.89 0.03
C VAL A 122 -0.61 -4.18 1.02
N GLY A 123 0.10 -3.12 0.60
CA GLY A 123 1.05 -2.41 1.45
C GLY A 123 0.42 -1.77 2.70
N ILE A 124 -0.75 -1.15 2.54
CA ILE A 124 -1.49 -0.53 3.66
C ILE A 124 -2.02 -1.59 4.61
N VAL A 125 -2.73 -2.60 4.10
CA VAL A 125 -3.33 -3.68 4.92
C VAL A 125 -2.26 -4.50 5.62
N TYR A 126 -1.13 -4.76 4.94
CA TYR A 126 0.02 -5.43 5.54
C TYR A 126 0.56 -4.64 6.72
N SER A 127 0.78 -3.33 6.55
CA SER A 127 1.30 -2.45 7.60
C SER A 127 0.33 -2.34 8.79
N ILE A 128 -0.98 -2.17 8.53
CA ILE A 128 -2.02 -2.16 9.57
C ILE A 128 -2.05 -3.49 10.32
N THR A 129 -2.01 -4.62 9.61
CA THR A 129 -2.09 -5.95 10.24
C THR A 129 -0.91 -6.19 11.17
N ILE A 130 0.30 -5.80 10.77
CA ILE A 130 1.48 -5.87 11.65
C ILE A 130 1.24 -5.06 12.92
N LEU A 131 0.79 -3.81 12.80
CA LEU A 131 0.56 -2.94 13.97
C LEU A 131 -0.50 -3.51 14.91
N VAL A 132 -1.61 -4.01 14.38
CA VAL A 132 -2.69 -4.62 15.16
C VAL A 132 -2.22 -5.89 15.87
N GLN A 133 -1.49 -6.78 15.19
CA GLN A 133 -1.04 -8.04 15.81
C GLN A 133 0.01 -7.82 16.90
N TYR A 134 0.98 -6.93 16.70
CA TYR A 134 1.92 -6.59 17.77
C TYR A 134 1.25 -5.80 18.90
N GLY A 135 0.26 -4.94 18.59
CA GLY A 135 -0.52 -4.22 19.61
C GLY A 135 -1.34 -5.18 20.49
N ARG A 136 -2.03 -6.14 19.88
CA ARG A 136 -2.84 -7.15 20.59
C ARG A 136 -1.99 -8.02 21.52
N SER A 137 -0.77 -8.37 21.13
CA SER A 137 0.11 -9.14 22.01
C SER A 137 0.60 -8.36 23.21
N LYS A 138 0.84 -7.05 23.08
CA LYS A 138 1.29 -6.24 24.21
C LYS A 138 0.21 -6.14 25.31
N ASN A 139 -1.06 -6.28 24.94
CA ASN A 139 -2.18 -6.25 25.88
C ASN A 139 -2.52 -7.63 26.49
N ASN A 140 -1.97 -8.71 25.94
CA ASN A 140 -2.18 -10.08 26.43
C ASN A 140 -1.00 -10.57 27.31
N GLU A 141 0.02 -9.74 27.51
CA GLU A 141 1.09 -9.86 28.51
C GLU A 141 0.76 -8.96 29.71
#